data_AF-A0A661YLS4-F1
#
_entry.id   AF-A0A661YLS4-F1
#
_cell.length_a   1.000
_cell.length_b   1.000
_cell.length_c   1.000
_cell.angle_alpha   90.00
_cell.angle_beta   90.00
_cell.angle_gamma   90.00
#
_symmetry.space_group_name_H-M   'P 1'
#
loop_
_entity.id
_entity.type
_entity.pdbx_description
1 polymer ?
#
loop_
_entity_poly.entity_id
_entity_poly.type
_entity_poly.pdbx_seq_one_letter_code
_entity_poly.pdbx_strand_id
1 'polypeptide(L)'
;KALHQRGFICQVLDGDNIRSGINNNLGFSLEDRLENIRRIAEISKLFINCGIITINSFISPTEKIRALAKEIIGAENFIGVFVNAPVSVCEQRDVKGLYKKARAGEIKNFTGVDTVFEPMENAEVEVKTNKMSAADAVEKIMHYVLPYISMQDNKE
;
A
#
# COMPACT_ATOMS: atom_id res chain seq x y z
N LYS A 1 13.71 5.47 0.42
CA LYS A 1 15.18 5.70 0.54
C LYS A 1 15.96 5.00 -0.58
N ALA A 2 15.83 3.67 -0.74
CA ALA A 2 16.61 2.91 -1.73
C ALA A 2 16.46 3.37 -3.20
N LEU A 3 15.24 3.70 -3.64
CA LEU A 3 14.97 4.25 -4.97
C LEU A 3 15.54 5.67 -5.13
N HIS A 4 15.31 6.55 -4.16
CA HIS A 4 15.83 7.91 -4.17
C HIS A 4 17.37 7.98 -4.27
N GLN A 5 18.07 7.09 -3.57
CA GLN A 5 19.54 6.98 -3.66
C GLN A 5 20.04 6.55 -5.04
N ARG A 6 19.17 5.99 -5.89
CA ARG A 6 19.45 5.66 -7.30
C ARG A 6 18.98 6.77 -8.26
N GLY A 7 18.56 7.91 -7.74
CA GLY A 7 18.11 9.08 -8.50
C GLY A 7 16.63 9.08 -8.88
N PHE A 8 15.86 8.04 -8.56
CA PHE A 8 14.43 8.03 -8.84
C PHE A 8 13.67 9.04 -7.98
N ILE A 9 12.73 9.75 -8.58
CA ILE A 9 11.76 10.58 -7.86
C ILE A 9 10.61 9.69 -7.41
N CYS A 10 10.29 9.72 -6.12
CA CYS A 10 9.25 8.89 -5.54
C CYS A 10 8.32 9.70 -4.65
N GLN A 11 7.05 9.32 -4.63
CA GLN A 11 6.06 9.84 -3.70
C GLN A 11 5.46 8.70 -2.89
N VAL A 12 5.52 8.81 -1.56
CA VAL A 12 4.83 7.88 -0.65
C VAL A 12 3.42 8.41 -0.41
N LEU A 13 2.43 7.58 -0.71
CA LEU A 13 1.03 7.83 -0.37
C LEU A 13 0.65 6.82 0.73
N ASP A 14 0.18 7.33 1.86
CA ASP A 14 -0.17 6.51 3.01
C ASP A 14 -1.44 7.01 3.71
N GLY A 15 -1.90 6.21 4.67
CA GLY A 15 -3.11 6.52 5.42
C GLY A 15 -3.02 7.81 6.24
N ASP A 16 -1.83 8.27 6.60
CA ASP A 16 -1.67 9.47 7.43
C ASP A 16 -1.74 10.73 6.54
N ASN A 17 -1.02 10.78 5.43
CA ASN A 17 -0.96 11.97 4.56
C ASN A 17 -2.21 12.14 3.67
N ILE A 18 -2.80 11.04 3.19
CA ILE A 18 -4.01 11.12 2.35
C ILE A 18 -5.23 11.45 3.21
N ARG A 19 -5.36 10.86 4.40
CA ARG A 19 -6.54 11.09 5.27
C ARG A 19 -6.48 12.40 6.04
N SER A 20 -5.32 13.06 6.17
CA SER A 20 -5.28 14.43 6.71
C SER A 20 -5.71 15.49 5.69
N GLY A 21 -5.62 15.18 4.39
CA GLY A 21 -5.91 16.11 3.29
C GLY A 21 -7.04 15.61 2.40
N ILE A 22 -6.67 15.00 1.27
CA ILE A 22 -7.57 14.67 0.15
C ILE A 22 -8.76 13.78 0.58
N ASN A 23 -8.55 12.90 1.56
CA ASN A 23 -9.57 11.98 2.06
C ASN A 23 -9.98 12.27 3.50
N ASN A 24 -9.82 13.50 3.99
CA ASN A 24 -10.21 13.88 5.35
C ASN A 24 -11.71 13.78 5.63
N ASN A 25 -12.52 13.71 4.58
CA ASN A 25 -13.96 13.61 4.65
C ASN A 25 -14.46 12.15 4.61
N LEU A 26 -13.57 11.15 4.51
CA LEU A 26 -13.92 9.74 4.44
C LEU A 26 -13.69 9.05 5.78
N GLY A 27 -14.70 8.32 6.25
CA GLY A 27 -14.62 7.45 7.40
C GLY A 27 -14.00 6.09 7.10
N PHE A 28 -14.56 5.05 7.73
CA PHE A 28 -14.07 3.67 7.69
C PHE A 28 -15.14 2.64 7.29
N SER A 29 -16.29 3.11 6.78
CA SER A 29 -17.28 2.23 6.14
C SER A 29 -16.68 1.52 4.91
N LEU A 30 -17.36 0.50 4.40
CA LEU A 30 -16.89 -0.21 3.21
C LEU A 30 -16.86 0.74 1.99
N GLU A 31 -17.88 1.58 1.87
CA GLU A 31 -18.03 2.58 0.82
C GLU A 31 -16.90 3.63 0.90
N ASP A 32 -16.62 4.15 2.10
CA ASP A 32 -15.54 5.13 2.30
C ASP A 32 -14.16 4.52 2.03
N ARG A 33 -13.96 3.24 2.35
CA ARG A 33 -12.71 2.53 2.05
C ARG A 33 -12.53 2.33 0.55
N LEU A 34 -13.61 1.99 -0.16
CA LEU A 34 -13.60 1.88 -1.61
C LEU A 34 -13.27 3.22 -2.27
N GLU A 35 -13.95 4.29 -1.86
CA GLU A 35 -13.72 5.65 -2.38
C GLU A 35 -12.31 6.16 -2.03
N ASN A 36 -11.81 5.84 -0.83
CA ASN A 36 -10.45 6.16 -0.42
C ASN A 36 -9.43 5.58 -1.40
N ILE A 37 -9.54 4.29 -1.72
CA ILE A 37 -8.62 3.61 -2.64
C ILE A 37 -8.82 4.10 -4.08
N ARG A 38 -10.06 4.35 -4.52
CA ARG A 38 -10.33 4.93 -5.85
C ARG A 38 -9.59 6.26 -6.04
N ARG A 39 -9.72 7.19 -5.07
CA ARG A 39 -9.01 8.49 -5.11
C ARG A 39 -7.50 8.33 -5.13
N ILE A 40 -6.96 7.45 -4.30
CA ILE A 40 -5.52 7.14 -4.25
C ILE A 40 -5.03 6.60 -5.60
N ALA A 41 -5.80 5.73 -6.24
CA ALA A 41 -5.46 5.17 -7.55
C ALA A 41 -5.42 6.26 -8.63
N GLU A 42 -6.40 7.17 -8.66
CA GLU A 42 -6.41 8.31 -9.59
C GLU A 42 -5.21 9.26 -9.36
N ILE A 43 -4.90 9.57 -8.09
CA ILE A 43 -3.73 10.37 -7.74
C ILE A 43 -2.44 9.66 -8.18
N SER A 44 -2.36 8.34 -7.95
CA SER A 44 -1.20 7.54 -8.34
C SER A 44 -0.98 7.59 -9.85
N LYS A 45 -2.06 7.46 -10.63
CA LYS A 45 -2.04 7.61 -12.08
C LYS A 45 -1.51 8.97 -12.52
N LEU A 46 -1.93 10.06 -11.89
CA LEU A 46 -1.42 11.39 -12.20
C LEU A 46 0.08 11.53 -11.91
N PHE A 47 0.57 10.99 -10.80
CA PHE A 47 2.01 10.98 -10.50
C PHE A 47 2.80 10.12 -11.50
N ILE A 48 2.29 8.95 -11.85
CA ILE A 48 2.92 8.06 -12.84
C ILE A 48 3.02 8.76 -14.20
N ASN A 49 1.99 9.50 -14.63
CA ASN A 49 2.03 10.31 -15.85
C ASN A 49 3.13 11.38 -15.84
N CYS A 50 3.60 11.80 -14.66
CA CYS A 50 4.72 12.72 -14.49
C CYS A 50 6.08 12.01 -14.33
N GLY A 51 6.14 10.68 -14.52
CA GLY A 51 7.36 9.88 -14.33
C GLY A 51 7.74 9.65 -12.86
N ILE A 52 6.81 9.88 -11.92
CA ILE A 52 7.06 9.72 -10.48
C ILE A 52 6.63 8.33 -10.02
N ILE A 53 7.53 7.61 -9.34
CA ILE A 53 7.21 6.31 -8.74
C ILE A 53 6.35 6.52 -7.50
N THR A 54 5.16 5.92 -7.47
CA THR A 54 4.28 6.00 -6.30
C THR A 54 4.40 4.76 -5.43
N ILE A 55 4.54 4.96 -4.12
CA ILE A 55 4.56 3.89 -3.12
C ILE A 55 3.30 4.01 -2.27
N ASN A 56 2.32 3.17 -2.56
CA ASN A 56 1.01 3.16 -1.92
C ASN A 56 1.00 2.18 -0.73
N SER A 57 0.88 2.70 0.50
CA SER A 57 0.91 1.90 1.73
C SER A 57 -0.42 1.95 2.48
N PHE A 58 -1.43 1.26 1.92
CA PHE A 58 -2.79 1.24 2.43
C PHE A 58 -3.26 -0.18 2.74
N ILE A 59 -4.15 -0.30 3.72
CA ILE A 59 -4.89 -1.55 3.92
C ILE A 59 -5.93 -1.66 2.79
N SER A 60 -5.69 -2.59 1.86
CA SER A 60 -6.60 -2.95 0.76
C SER A 60 -7.17 -4.36 0.99
N PRO A 61 -8.23 -4.49 1.80
CA PRO A 61 -8.60 -5.75 2.43
C PRO A 61 -9.26 -6.76 1.49
N THR A 62 -9.76 -6.34 0.33
CA THR A 62 -10.45 -7.22 -0.62
C THR A 62 -9.80 -7.19 -1.99
N GLU A 63 -9.93 -8.29 -2.72
CA GLU A 63 -9.45 -8.38 -4.10
C GLU A 63 -10.15 -7.37 -5.00
N LYS A 64 -11.45 -7.15 -4.79
CA LYS A 64 -12.21 -6.13 -5.52
C LYS A 64 -11.59 -4.73 -5.43
N ILE A 65 -11.13 -4.33 -4.25
CA ILE A 65 -10.51 -3.02 -4.03
C ILE A 65 -9.15 -2.94 -4.75
N ARG A 66 -8.37 -4.03 -4.71
CA ARG A 66 -7.07 -4.09 -5.39
C ARG A 66 -7.22 -4.10 -6.91
N ALA A 67 -8.19 -4.86 -7.43
CA ALA A 67 -8.51 -4.92 -8.85
C ALA A 67 -8.94 -3.54 -9.38
N LEU A 68 -9.79 -2.81 -8.64
CA LEU A 68 -10.17 -1.44 -8.98
C LEU A 68 -8.94 -0.51 -9.10
N ALA A 69 -8.03 -0.58 -8.13
CA ALA A 69 -6.81 0.24 -8.18
C ALA A 69 -5.94 -0.11 -9.39
N LYS A 70 -5.77 -1.41 -9.67
CA LYS A 70 -5.02 -1.92 -10.83
C LYS A 70 -5.64 -1.48 -12.16
N GLU A 71 -6.97 -1.51 -12.26
CA GLU A 71 -7.71 -1.04 -13.44
C GLU A 71 -7.48 0.46 -13.69
N ILE A 72 -7.57 1.30 -12.65
CA ILE A 72 -7.40 2.75 -12.76
C ILE A 72 -5.96 3.13 -13.14
N ILE A 73 -4.99 2.52 -12.44
CA ILE A 73 -3.55 2.81 -12.60
C ILE A 73 -3.01 2.26 -13.93
N GLY A 74 -3.59 1.18 -14.44
CA GLY A 74 -3.05 0.40 -15.55
C GLY A 74 -2.24 -0.79 -15.04
N ALA A 75 -2.53 -1.99 -15.56
CA ALA A 75 -1.93 -3.23 -15.09
C ALA A 75 -0.41 -3.28 -15.28
N GLU A 76 0.10 -2.59 -16.30
CA GLU A 76 1.51 -2.43 -16.62
C GLU A 76 2.27 -1.53 -15.63
N ASN A 77 1.56 -0.63 -14.93
CA ASN A 77 2.12 0.30 -13.96
C ASN A 77 1.83 -0.10 -12.51
N PHE A 78 1.20 -1.26 -12.30
CA PHE A 78 0.77 -1.73 -11.00
C PHE A 78 1.55 -2.97 -10.57
N ILE A 79 2.25 -2.89 -9.43
CA ILE A 79 2.95 -4.00 -8.81
C ILE A 79 2.33 -4.25 -7.43
N GLY A 80 1.70 -5.40 -7.24
CA GLY A 80 1.14 -5.84 -5.97
C GLY A 80 2.22 -6.37 -5.03
N VAL A 81 2.40 -5.68 -3.90
CA VAL A 81 3.27 -6.13 -2.81
C VAL A 81 2.41 -6.60 -1.64
N PHE A 82 2.41 -7.90 -1.36
CA PHE A 82 1.72 -8.45 -0.21
C PHE A 82 2.63 -8.43 1.02
N VAL A 83 2.42 -7.44 1.88
CA VAL A 83 3.07 -7.33 3.20
C VAL A 83 2.37 -8.28 4.17
N ASN A 84 2.82 -9.53 4.18
CA ASN A 84 2.19 -10.62 4.91
C ASN A 84 2.76 -10.74 6.33
N ALA A 85 1.90 -10.62 7.33
CA ALA A 85 2.15 -11.12 8.67
C ALA A 85 0.85 -11.66 9.27
N PRO A 86 0.93 -12.73 10.10
CA PRO A 86 -0.22 -13.19 10.85
C PRO A 86 -0.81 -12.06 11.71
N VAL A 87 -2.14 -12.01 11.81
CA VAL A 87 -2.82 -10.98 12.60
C VAL A 87 -2.35 -10.93 14.05
N SER A 88 -2.03 -12.08 14.65
CA SER A 88 -1.49 -12.17 16.00
C SER A 88 -0.15 -11.45 16.17
N VAL A 89 0.71 -11.48 15.14
CA VAL A 89 1.99 -10.74 15.14
C VAL A 89 1.74 -9.24 14.98
N CYS A 90 0.80 -8.84 14.13
CA CYS A 90 0.42 -7.44 13.97
C CYS A 90 -0.20 -6.86 15.26
N GLU A 91 -1.06 -7.63 15.91
CA GLU A 91 -1.70 -7.30 17.19
C GLU A 91 -0.69 -7.27 18.34
N GLN A 92 0.33 -8.15 18.34
CA GLN A 92 1.42 -8.07 19.31
C GLN A 92 2.26 -6.78 19.13
N ARG A 93 2.48 -6.36 17.87
CA ARG A 93 3.26 -5.16 17.56
C ARG A 93 2.52 -3.86 17.89
N ASP A 94 1.20 -3.85 17.70
CA ASP A 94 0.24 -2.73 17.90
C ASP A 94 0.85 -1.32 17.93
N VAL A 95 1.58 -0.98 16.86
CA VAL A 95 2.48 0.19 16.82
C VAL A 95 1.76 1.51 17.13
N LYS A 96 0.46 1.58 16.81
CA LYS A 96 -0.40 2.77 17.02
C LYS A 96 -1.44 2.57 18.12
N GLY A 97 -1.44 1.43 18.84
CA GLY A 97 -2.44 1.12 19.87
C GLY A 97 -3.85 0.88 19.31
N LEU A 98 -3.98 0.61 18.01
CA LEU A 98 -5.26 0.51 17.31
C LEU A 98 -5.92 -0.85 17.53
N TYR A 99 -5.14 -1.93 17.62
CA TYR A 99 -5.70 -3.25 17.94
C TYR A 99 -6.30 -3.26 19.33
N LYS A 100 -5.61 -2.68 20.32
CA LYS A 100 -6.14 -2.54 21.69
C LYS A 100 -7.49 -1.80 21.71
N LYS A 101 -7.60 -0.68 20.99
CA LYS A 101 -8.85 0.10 20.88
C LYS A 101 -9.96 -0.66 20.15
N ALA A 102 -9.61 -1.40 19.09
CA ALA A 102 -10.57 -2.23 18.37
C ALA A 102 -11.11 -3.36 19.27
N ARG A 103 -10.25 -4.06 20.03
CA ARG A 103 -10.65 -5.09 21.00
C ARG A 103 -11.51 -4.54 22.15
N ALA A 104 -11.31 -3.27 22.52
CA ALA A 104 -12.15 -2.56 23.48
C ALA A 104 -13.49 -2.07 22.90
N GLY A 105 -13.74 -2.24 21.59
CA GLY A 105 -14.96 -1.80 20.91
C GLY A 105 -15.00 -0.30 20.58
N GLU A 106 -13.90 0.43 20.80
CA GLU A 106 -13.80 1.87 20.52
C GLU A 106 -13.67 2.16 19.02
N ILE A 107 -13.12 1.21 18.26
CA ILE A 107 -12.99 1.28 16.80
C ILE A 107 -13.78 0.12 16.21
N LYS A 108 -14.83 0.43 15.43
CA LYS A 108 -15.63 -0.56 14.71
C LYS A 108 -15.08 -0.81 13.32
N ASN A 109 -15.41 -1.95 12.74
CA ASN A 109 -15.04 -2.35 11.38
C ASN A 109 -13.51 -2.39 11.18
N PHE A 110 -12.78 -2.84 12.20
CA PHE A 110 -11.32 -2.91 12.14
C PHE A 110 -10.87 -4.19 11.43
N THR A 111 -10.01 -4.05 10.42
CA THR A 111 -9.51 -5.17 9.61
C THR A 111 -8.61 -6.08 10.43
N GLY A 112 -8.91 -7.38 10.42
CA GLY A 112 -8.25 -8.39 11.25
C GLY A 112 -8.88 -8.60 12.63
N VAL A 113 -9.87 -7.78 13.01
CA VAL A 113 -10.65 -7.95 14.26
C VAL A 113 -12.12 -8.18 13.92
N ASP A 114 -12.78 -7.20 13.31
CA ASP A 114 -14.20 -7.27 12.94
C ASP A 114 -14.43 -7.67 11.49
N THR A 115 -13.47 -7.35 10.61
CA THR A 115 -13.54 -7.61 9.17
C THR A 115 -12.35 -8.41 8.69
N VAL A 116 -12.55 -9.22 7.65
CA VAL A 116 -11.52 -10.11 7.10
C VAL A 116 -10.60 -9.34 6.13
N PHE A 117 -9.33 -9.74 6.10
CA PHE A 117 -8.41 -9.40 5.02
C PHE A 117 -8.30 -10.60 4.08
N GLU A 118 -8.69 -10.44 2.83
CA GLU A 118 -8.51 -11.44 1.78
C GLU A 118 -7.04 -11.46 1.37
N PRO A 119 -6.32 -12.58 1.58
CA PRO A 119 -4.94 -12.73 1.12
C PRO A 119 -4.79 -12.42 -0.38
N MET A 120 -3.64 -11.88 -0.76
CA MET A 120 -3.33 -11.59 -2.16
C MET A 120 -2.72 -12.84 -2.79
N GLU A 121 -3.54 -13.67 -3.45
CA GLU A 121 -3.10 -14.95 -4.02
C GLU A 121 -2.09 -14.78 -5.16
N ASN A 122 -2.22 -13.71 -5.95
CA ASN A 122 -1.39 -13.43 -7.12
C ASN A 122 -0.49 -12.20 -6.91
N ALA A 123 0.08 -12.05 -5.71
CA ALA A 123 1.01 -10.97 -5.43
C ALA A 123 2.28 -11.11 -6.27
N GLU A 124 2.67 -10.04 -6.97
CA GLU A 124 3.96 -9.98 -7.67
C GLU A 124 5.14 -10.12 -6.68
N VAL A 125 5.02 -9.54 -5.48
CA VAL A 125 6.01 -9.70 -4.39
C VAL A 125 5.33 -9.98 -3.06
N GLU A 126 5.60 -11.14 -2.45
CA GLU A 126 5.19 -11.43 -1.06
C GLU A 126 6.35 -11.17 -0.08
N VAL A 127 6.08 -10.39 0.98
CA VAL A 127 7.02 -10.11 2.08
C VAL A 127 6.46 -10.65 3.39
N LYS A 128 7.06 -11.71 3.92
CA LYS A 128 6.68 -12.30 5.23
C LYS A 128 7.38 -11.56 6.36
N THR A 129 6.80 -10.47 6.85
CA THR A 129 7.48 -9.53 7.79
C THR A 129 7.73 -10.11 9.19
N ASN A 130 7.21 -11.30 9.50
CA ASN A 130 7.54 -12.05 10.71
C ASN A 130 8.73 -13.01 10.52
N LYS A 131 9.22 -13.17 9.28
CA LYS A 131 10.32 -14.07 8.91
C LYS A 131 11.47 -13.36 8.17
N MET A 132 11.32 -12.08 7.88
CA MET A 132 12.27 -11.28 7.12
C MET A 132 12.53 -9.96 7.83
N SER A 133 13.76 -9.47 7.76
CA SER A 133 14.06 -8.11 8.20
C SER A 133 13.50 -7.09 7.20
N ALA A 134 13.40 -5.82 7.62
CA ALA A 134 13.02 -4.75 6.71
C ALA A 134 14.06 -4.54 5.60
N ALA A 135 15.34 -4.79 5.87
CA ALA A 135 16.40 -4.67 4.86
C ALA A 135 16.23 -5.73 3.76
N ASP A 136 16.01 -7.00 4.15
CA ASP A 136 15.81 -8.10 3.20
C ASP A 136 14.51 -7.90 2.38
N ALA A 137 13.46 -7.37 3.01
CA ALA A 137 12.23 -7.02 2.33
C ALA A 137 12.44 -5.94 1.26
N VAL A 138 13.20 -4.89 1.59
CA VAL A 138 13.56 -3.84 0.64
C VAL A 138 14.39 -4.41 -0.50
N GLU A 139 15.39 -5.23 -0.22
CA GLU A 139 16.20 -5.87 -1.26
C GLU A 139 15.34 -6.72 -2.20
N LYS A 140 14.45 -7.55 -1.65
CA LYS A 140 13.53 -8.38 -2.42
C LYS A 140 12.60 -7.56 -3.32
N ILE A 141 12.01 -6.48 -2.80
CA ILE A 141 11.15 -5.58 -3.59
C ILE A 141 11.97 -4.89 -4.68
N MET A 142 13.16 -4.37 -4.35
CA MET A 142 14.03 -3.70 -5.32
C MET A 142 14.45 -4.63 -6.45
N HIS A 143 14.80 -5.88 -6.15
CA HIS A 143 15.15 -6.88 -7.16
C HIS A 143 14.02 -7.09 -8.17
N TYR A 144 12.77 -7.11 -7.70
CA TYR A 144 11.61 -7.24 -8.57
C TYR A 144 11.31 -5.97 -9.37
N VAL A 145 11.39 -4.79 -8.76
CA VAL A 145 10.92 -3.53 -9.37
C VAL A 145 11.94 -2.93 -10.34
N LEU A 146 13.25 -3.09 -10.10
CA LEU A 146 14.29 -2.46 -10.92
C LEU A 146 14.20 -2.74 -12.43
N PRO A 147 13.86 -3.95 -12.90
CA PRO A 147 13.65 -4.21 -14.33
C PRO A 147 12.51 -3.44 -14.99
N TYR A 148 11.54 -2.95 -14.21
CA TYR A 148 10.35 -2.23 -14.71
C TYR A 148 10.50 -0.72 -14.68
N ILE A 149 11.59 -0.20 -14.08
CA ILE A 149 11.82 1.23 -13.96
C ILE A 149 13.13 1.60 -14.64
N SER A 150 13.09 2.60 -15.49
CA SER A 150 14.27 3.16 -16.14
C SER A 150 14.32 4.66 -15.89
N MET A 151 15.51 5.20 -15.71
CA MET A 151 15.71 6.63 -15.86
C MET A 151 15.52 6.97 -17.35
N GLN A 152 14.79 8.03 -17.65
CA GLN A 152 14.93 8.62 -18.98
C GLN A 152 16.35 9.16 -19.06
N ASP A 153 17.14 8.63 -20.00
CA ASP A 153 18.39 9.24 -20.39
C ASP A 153 18.02 10.63 -20.95
N ASN A 154 18.17 11.67 -20.13
CA ASN A 154 18.23 13.05 -20.61
C ASN A 154 19.55 13.19 -21.39
N LYS A 155 19.61 12.57 -22.58
CA LYS A 155 20.55 12.98 -23.61
C LYS A 155 20.01 14.30 -24.16
N GLU A 156 20.49 15.39 -23.57
CA GLU A 156 20.58 16.68 -24.26
C GLU A 156 21.49 16.56 -25.49
#